data_AF-A0A2G6ZMH0-F1
#
_entry.id   AF-A0A2G6ZMH0-F1
#
_cell.length_a   1.000
_cell.length_b   1.000
_cell.length_c   1.000
_cell.angle_alpha   90.00
_cell.angle_beta   90.00
_cell.angle_gamma   90.00
#
_symmetry.space_group_name_H-M   'P 1'
#
loop_
_entity.id
_entity.type
_entity.pdbx_description
1 polymer ?
#
loop_
_entity_poly.entity_id
_entity_poly.type
_entity_poly.pdbx_seq_one_letter_code
_entity_poly.pdbx_strand_id
1 'polypeptide(L)'
;MTAVSVLRACVLLSACAVAQAASAACYFVYAPNNELIYRSNLAPVDLSLPLHMTVPQLSPGARMFFSLDEYNCATEVNLIAERAQIAGARTSRELRRREDQRF
;
A
#
# COMPACT_ATOMS: atom_id res chain seq x y z
N MET A 1 -9.23 30.06 39.68
CA MET A 1 -9.75 28.90 38.93
C MET A 1 -9.21 28.85 37.49
N THR A 2 -7.95 29.19 37.24
CA THR A 2 -7.38 29.33 35.89
C THR A 2 -6.25 28.33 35.60
N ALA A 3 -5.43 27.99 36.60
CA ALA A 3 -4.29 27.09 36.43
C ALA A 3 -4.68 25.65 36.03
N VAL A 4 -5.76 25.10 36.58
CA VAL A 4 -6.24 23.73 36.28
C VAL A 4 -6.78 23.62 34.86
N SER A 5 -7.41 24.67 34.32
CA SER A 5 -7.90 24.70 32.94
C SER A 5 -6.76 24.80 31.93
N VAL A 6 -5.71 25.57 32.25
CA VAL A 6 -4.49 25.66 31.41
C VAL A 6 -3.76 24.31 31.38
N LEU A 7 -3.62 23.63 32.51
CA LEU A 7 -2.99 22.32 32.58
C LEU A 7 -3.75 21.26 31.78
N ARG A 8 -5.09 21.26 31.85
CA ARG A 8 -5.94 20.37 31.04
C ARG A 8 -5.84 20.65 29.54
N ALA A 9 -5.78 21.91 29.14
CA ALA A 9 -5.62 22.29 27.74
C ALA A 9 -4.26 21.82 27.17
N CYS A 10 -3.17 21.95 27.94
CA CYS A 10 -1.85 21.48 27.53
C CYS A 10 -1.79 19.96 27.37
N VAL A 11 -2.43 19.18 28.24
CA VAL A 11 -2.47 17.71 28.13
C VAL A 11 -3.21 17.28 26.87
N LEU A 12 -4.34 17.91 26.54
CA LEU A 12 -5.10 17.61 25.31
C LEU A 12 -4.33 17.96 24.03
N LEU A 13 -3.61 19.08 24.02
CA LEU A 13 -2.78 19.50 22.88
C LEU A 13 -1.59 18.54 22.64
N SER A 14 -1.02 17.98 23.71
CA SER A 14 0.13 17.06 23.59
C SER A 14 -0.24 15.68 23.01
N ALA A 15 -1.50 15.25 23.17
CA ALA A 15 -1.96 13.96 22.66
C ALA A 15 -2.09 13.91 21.13
N CYS A 16 -2.24 15.05 20.45
CA CYS A 16 -2.33 15.11 18.99
C CYS A 16 -0.97 15.16 18.27
N ALA A 17 0.14 15.39 19.00
CA ALA A 17 1.46 15.59 18.39
C ALA A 17 2.18 14.28 18.00
N VAL A 18 1.65 13.12 18.41
CA VAL A 18 2.29 11.80 18.19
C VAL A 18 1.80 11.07 16.94
N ALA A 19 0.87 11.63 16.18
CA ALA A 19 0.42 11.06 14.90
C ALA A 19 1.33 11.50 13.74
N GLN A 20 2.64 11.32 13.88
CA GLN A 20 3.54 11.40 12.72
C GLN A 20 3.38 10.11 11.93
N ALA A 21 2.35 10.06 11.08
CA ALA A 21 2.29 9.07 10.02
C ALA A 21 3.57 9.22 9.18
N ALA A 22 4.35 8.15 9.06
CA ALA A 22 5.54 8.13 8.22
C ALA A 22 5.08 8.26 6.76
N SER A 23 4.90 9.50 6.28
CA SER A 23 4.51 9.79 4.90
C SER A 23 5.77 9.79 4.04
N ALA A 24 5.92 8.79 3.19
CA ALA A 24 6.78 8.94 2.02
C ALA A 24 6.03 9.75 0.96
N ALA A 25 6.77 10.52 0.16
CA ALA A 25 6.19 11.27 -0.94
C ALA A 25 5.84 10.34 -2.11
N CYS A 26 6.59 9.25 -2.27
CA CYS A 26 6.33 8.19 -3.24
C CYS A 26 6.69 6.80 -2.73
N TYR A 27 5.82 5.84 -3.02
CA TYR A 27 6.02 4.42 -2.81
C TYR A 27 6.31 3.73 -4.14
N PHE A 28 7.39 2.96 -4.21
CA PHE A 28 7.73 2.15 -5.36
C PHE A 28 7.75 0.68 -4.94
N VAL A 29 7.18 -0.19 -5.77
CA VAL A 29 7.29 -1.64 -5.59
C VAL A 29 7.87 -2.25 -6.84
N TYR A 30 8.98 -2.96 -6.67
CA TYR A 30 9.62 -3.75 -7.71
C TYR A 30 9.32 -5.22 -7.49
N ALA A 31 8.94 -5.90 -8.57
CA ALA A 31 8.88 -7.36 -8.61
C ALA A 31 10.29 -7.97 -8.53
N PRO A 32 10.43 -9.27 -8.23
CA PRO A 32 11.74 -9.93 -8.12
C PRO A 32 12.58 -9.90 -9.41
N ASN A 33 11.94 -9.63 -10.55
CA ASN A 33 12.59 -9.41 -11.86
C ASN A 33 13.04 -7.95 -12.09
N ASN A 34 13.04 -7.10 -11.06
CA ASN A 34 13.30 -5.65 -11.12
C ASN A 34 12.31 -4.85 -11.97
N GLU A 35 11.13 -5.39 -12.26
CA GLU A 35 10.06 -4.64 -12.93
C GLU A 35 9.33 -3.74 -11.93
N LEU A 36 9.11 -2.48 -12.28
CA LEU A 36 8.29 -1.56 -11.48
C LEU A 36 6.82 -1.95 -11.62
N ILE A 37 6.23 -2.52 -10.57
CA ILE A 37 4.84 -2.96 -10.56
C ILE A 37 3.90 -1.97 -9.88
N TYR A 38 4.44 -1.06 -9.07
CA TYR A 38 3.65 -0.03 -8.40
C TYR A 38 4.44 1.24 -8.17
N ARG A 39 3.80 2.38 -8.44
CA ARG A 39 4.29 3.72 -8.10
C ARG A 39 3.10 4.63 -7.81
N SER A 40 2.99 5.11 -6.58
CA SER A 40 1.95 6.07 -6.18
C SER A 40 2.37 6.82 -4.91
N ASN A 41 1.69 7.93 -4.62
CA ASN A 41 1.78 8.63 -3.33
C ASN A 41 0.94 7.95 -2.25
N LEU A 42 0.11 6.97 -2.62
CA LEU A 42 -0.65 6.13 -1.71
C LEU A 42 0.11 4.84 -1.40
N ALA A 43 0.08 4.42 -0.14
CA ALA A 43 0.71 3.18 0.26
C ALA A 43 -0.12 1.99 -0.28
N PRO A 44 0.50 1.03 -1.00
CA PRO A 44 -0.20 -0.15 -1.52
C PRO A 44 -0.44 -1.23 -0.46
N VAL A 45 0.14 -1.07 0.73
CA VAL A 45 0.10 -2.01 1.85
C VAL A 45 -0.28 -1.31 3.13
N ASP A 46 -0.77 -2.09 4.09
CA ASP A 46 -0.95 -1.63 5.45
C ASP A 46 0.40 -1.39 6.13
N LEU A 47 0.68 -0.12 6.45
CA LEU A 47 1.92 0.32 7.13
C LEU A 47 1.84 0.17 8.65
N SER A 48 0.70 -0.23 9.22
CA SER A 48 0.62 -0.61 10.64
C SER A 48 1.32 -1.94 10.94
N LEU A 49 1.57 -2.72 9.88
CA LEU A 49 2.24 -4.00 9.94
C LEU A 49 3.69 -3.92 9.42
N PRO A 50 4.59 -4.82 9.87
CA PRO A 50 5.93 -4.91 9.32
C PRO A 50 5.93 -5.19 7.81
N LEU A 51 6.75 -4.46 7.04
CA LEU A 51 6.77 -4.56 5.56
C LEU A 51 7.07 -5.96 5.03
N HIS A 52 7.89 -6.75 5.73
CA HIS A 52 8.19 -8.12 5.33
C HIS A 52 6.96 -9.05 5.40
N MET A 53 5.90 -8.65 6.11
CA MET A 53 4.63 -9.39 6.18
C MET A 53 3.66 -8.98 5.08
N THR A 54 3.69 -7.70 4.67
CA THR A 54 2.69 -7.13 3.75
C THR A 54 3.18 -7.04 2.30
N VAL A 55 4.44 -6.67 2.07
CA VAL A 55 5.01 -6.54 0.71
C VAL A 55 4.98 -7.86 -0.08
N PRO A 56 5.30 -9.03 0.50
CA PRO A 56 5.22 -10.30 -0.24
C PRO A 56 3.81 -10.68 -0.69
N GLN A 57 2.76 -10.10 -0.08
CA GLN A 57 1.37 -10.33 -0.49
C GLN A 57 1.04 -9.66 -1.82
N LEU A 58 1.73 -8.56 -2.16
CA LEU A 58 1.59 -7.90 -3.46
C LEU A 58 2.21 -8.72 -4.59
N SER A 59 3.41 -9.24 -4.34
CA SER A 59 4.10 -10.17 -5.23
C SER A 59 5.22 -10.88 -4.44
N PRO A 60 5.33 -12.21 -4.53
CA PRO A 60 6.39 -12.94 -3.83
C PRO A 60 7.78 -12.44 -4.22
N GLY A 61 8.61 -12.09 -3.23
CA GLY A 61 9.95 -11.56 -3.47
C GLY A 61 9.99 -10.09 -3.93
N ALA A 62 8.87 -9.38 -3.88
CA ALA A 62 8.83 -7.96 -4.17
C ALA A 62 9.61 -7.14 -3.15
N ARG A 63 10.11 -5.98 -3.62
CA ARG A 63 10.86 -5.02 -2.82
C ARG A 63 10.17 -3.67 -2.88
N MET A 64 9.92 -3.10 -1.72
CA MET A 64 9.30 -1.78 -1.58
C MET A 64 10.35 -0.73 -1.25
N PHE A 65 10.26 0.43 -1.88
CA PHE A 65 11.13 1.58 -1.65
C PHE A 65 10.30 2.84 -1.38
N PHE A 66 10.86 3.72 -0.56
CA PHE A 66 10.25 4.98 -0.15
C PHE A 66 11.12 6.12 -0.65
N SER A 67 10.52 7.09 -1.34
CA SER A 67 11.18 8.34 -1.71
C SER A 67 10.46 9.51 -1.08
N LEU A 68 11.23 10.52 -0.68
CA LEU A 68 10.71 11.82 -0.24
C LEU A 68 10.57 12.82 -1.39
N ASP A 69 11.00 12.44 -2.59
CA ASP A 69 10.91 13.27 -3.78
C ASP A 69 9.56 13.11 -4.48
N GLU A 70 8.77 14.19 -4.50
CA GLU A 70 7.44 14.25 -5.14
C GLU A 70 7.51 14.22 -6.66
N TYR A 71 8.59 14.71 -7.27
CA TYR A 71 8.70 14.80 -8.73
C TYR A 71 8.69 13.42 -9.40
N ASN A 72 9.19 12.39 -8.71
CA ASN A 72 9.17 11.04 -9.23
C ASN A 72 7.78 10.34 -9.21
N CYS A 73 6.75 10.91 -8.57
CA CYS A 73 5.38 10.34 -8.53
C CYS A 73 4.45 10.76 -9.66
N ALA A 74 4.87 11.67 -10.54
CA ALA A 74 3.95 12.33 -11.47
C ALA A 74 3.15 11.39 -12.40
N THR A 75 3.61 10.14 -12.57
CA THR A 75 2.89 9.13 -13.35
C THR A 75 2.60 7.91 -12.47
N GLU A 76 1.35 7.71 -12.09
CA GLU A 76 0.94 6.54 -11.32
C GLU A 76 1.14 5.25 -12.14
N VAL A 77 1.67 4.22 -11.49
CA VAL A 77 1.80 2.87 -12.06
C VAL A 77 1.13 1.92 -11.09
N ASN A 78 0.15 1.15 -11.56
CA ASN A 78 -0.51 0.14 -10.73
C ASN A 78 -0.76 -1.15 -11.53
N LEU A 79 0.30 -1.93 -11.71
CA LEU A 79 0.23 -3.23 -12.36
C LEU A 79 -0.30 -4.31 -11.40
N ILE A 80 -0.33 -4.05 -10.09
CA ILE A 80 -0.83 -4.99 -9.08
C ILE A 80 -2.33 -5.22 -9.30
N ALA A 81 -3.11 -4.15 -9.44
CA ALA A 81 -4.53 -4.24 -9.72
C ALA A 81 -4.79 -4.93 -11.07
N GLU A 82 -4.08 -4.55 -12.13
CA GLU A 82 -4.23 -5.16 -13.45
C GLU A 82 -3.96 -6.67 -13.43
N ARG A 83 -2.86 -7.09 -12.79
CA ARG A 83 -2.50 -8.51 -12.65
C ARG A 83 -3.56 -9.30 -11.88
N ALA A 84 -4.12 -8.71 -10.82
CA ALA A 84 -5.22 -9.33 -10.07
C ALA A 84 -6.46 -9.54 -10.94
N GLN A 85 -6.83 -8.55 -11.78
CA GLN A 85 -7.95 -8.66 -12.71
C GLN A 85 -7.72 -9.76 -13.77
N ILE A 86 -6.53 -9.81 -14.36
CA ILE A 86 -6.17 -10.82 -15.37
C ILE A 86 -6.19 -12.23 -14.76
N ALA A 87 -5.66 -12.40 -13.55
CA ALA A 87 -5.67 -13.68 -12.84
C ALA A 87 -7.11 -14.15 -12.53
N GLY A 88 -7.97 -13.23 -12.08
CA GLY A 88 -9.39 -13.50 -11.87
C GLY A 88 -10.11 -13.92 -13.16
N ALA A 89 -9.90 -13.17 -14.25
CA ALA A 89 -10.52 -13.48 -15.54
C ALA A 89 -10.10 -14.86 -16.08
N ARG A 90 -8.83 -15.25 -15.92
CA ARG A 90 -8.35 -16.60 -16.30
C ARG A 90 -9.03 -17.70 -15.49
N THR A 91 -9.14 -17.50 -14.18
CA THR A 91 -9.80 -18.45 -13.28
C THR A 91 -11.25 -18.65 -13.67
N SER A 92 -11.99 -17.57 -13.93
CA SER A 92 -13.39 -17.64 -14.37
C SER A 92 -13.58 -18.37 -15.70
N ARG A 93 -12.66 -18.19 -16.65
CA ARG A 93 -12.70 -18.90 -17.95
C ARG A 93 -12.47 -20.40 -17.78
N GLU A 94 -11.51 -20.77 -16.94
CA GLU A 94 -11.21 -22.18 -16.64
C GLU A 94 -12.38 -22.86 -15.93
N LEU A 95 -13.03 -22.17 -14.99
CA LEU A 95 -14.24 -22.67 -14.33
C LEU A 95 -15.35 -22.95 -15.34
N ARG A 96 -15.67 -21.98 -16.22
CA ARG A 96 -16.69 -22.18 -17.27
C ARG A 96 -16.36 -23.36 -18.18
N ARG A 97 -15.10 -23.50 -18.58
CA ARG A 97 -14.66 -24.63 -19.41
C ARG A 97 -14.86 -25.98 -18.71
N ARG A 98 -14.61 -26.05 -17.40
CA ARG A 98 -14.85 -27.26 -16.60
C ARG A 98 -16.33 -27.56 -16.43
N GLU A 99 -17.17 -26.52 -16.32
CA GLU A 99 -18.62 -26.67 -16.30
C GLU A 99 -19.12 -27.23 -17.64
N ASP A 100 -18.66 -26.70 -18.77
CA ASP A 100 -19.00 -27.20 -20.12
C ASP A 100 -18.57 -28.66 -20.32
N GLN A 101 -17.43 -29.08 -19.76
CA GLN A 101 -16.93 -30.47 -19.83
C GLN A 101 -17.73 -31.47 -18.97
N ARG A 102 -18.60 -30.98 -18.08
CA ARG A 102 -19.40 -31.82 -17.19
C ARG A 102 -20.72 -32.27 -17.83
N PHE A 103 -21.14 -31.60 -18.89
CA PHE A 103 -22.35 -31.89 -19.67
C PHE A 103 -21.99 -32.58 -20.99
#